data_AF-A0A1T1HHS9-F1
#
_entry.id   AF-A0A1T1HHS9-F1
#
_cell.length_a   1.000
_cell.length_b   1.000
_cell.length_c   1.000
_cell.angle_alpha   90.00
_cell.angle_beta   90.00
_cell.angle_gamma   90.00
#
_symmetry.space_group_name_H-M   'P 1'
#
loop_
_entity.id
_entity.type
_entity.pdbx_description
1 polymer ?
#
loop_
_entity_poly.entity_id
_entity_poly.type
_entity_poly.pdbx_seq_one_letter_code
_entity_poly.pdbx_strand_id
1 'polypeptide(L)'
;MGKMIEIQATDGSGRFSAYLALPASGKGPGVVIGQEIFGVNATMRGVADLYAEEGYVTLVPDLFWRQQPGIELGYTEADFARAIELFQGLDLELAVQDIDAGFQALRQMEQVEPGGLGYVGLCMGGKLAYLTATHTDVACAVGYYGMGIEHLLDQAEQIKGRLVLHFAEQDSYCDATARAQIQTRLGGRESVEIYTYPGVDHAFARSGGMHYDKPAALMAHQRSIAALKREIGPHYNLSELWDKHVKYEFALRDVPATMATMVAEPYVNHIPTMTGGVGQLELSRFYQHHFVHGNPEDMKLVPISRTVGSSQIVDEFIMSFTHTSAIDWMLPNVAPTGRYVEIPMLGVIKFRGDKLCHEHIYWDQASVLVQIGLLDPTGLPVVGAEAAKKLLDEQLPSNTLMHSWTASAGQ
;
A
#
# COMPACT_ATOMS: atom_id res chain seq x y z
N MET A 1 -10.45 1.32 -17.23
CA MET A 1 -9.53 0.49 -18.03
C MET A 1 -8.69 1.41 -18.90
N GLY A 2 -7.39 1.15 -19.00
CA GLY A 2 -6.47 1.93 -19.84
C GLY A 2 -6.61 1.63 -21.33
N LYS A 3 -5.81 2.33 -22.13
CA LYS A 3 -5.80 2.24 -23.59
C LYS A 3 -4.38 2.26 -24.13
N MET A 4 -4.15 1.64 -25.28
CA MET A 4 -2.88 1.79 -25.99
C MET A 4 -2.83 3.15 -26.70
N ILE A 5 -1.67 3.80 -26.64
CA ILE A 5 -1.32 5.02 -27.38
C ILE A 5 0.01 4.82 -28.11
N GLU A 6 0.34 5.72 -29.03
CA GLU A 6 1.59 5.70 -29.79
C GLU A 6 2.48 6.87 -29.39
N ILE A 7 3.73 6.58 -29.02
CA ILE A 7 4.75 7.55 -28.60
C ILE A 7 5.78 7.68 -29.71
N GLN A 8 6.19 8.92 -29.98
CA GLN A 8 7.26 9.21 -30.92
C GLN A 8 8.61 9.06 -30.23
N ALA A 9 9.49 8.21 -30.75
CA ALA A 9 10.87 8.12 -30.25
C ALA A 9 11.63 9.43 -30.52
N THR A 10 12.44 9.86 -29.55
CA THR A 10 13.18 11.13 -29.57
C THR A 10 14.33 11.15 -30.57
N ASP A 11 14.89 9.99 -30.89
CA ASP A 11 15.93 9.80 -31.90
C ASP A 11 15.41 9.74 -33.36
N GLY A 12 14.09 9.85 -33.55
CA GLY A 12 13.44 9.78 -34.86
C GLY A 12 13.37 8.38 -35.48
N SER A 13 13.72 7.33 -34.74
CA SER A 13 13.77 5.95 -35.24
C SER A 13 12.39 5.33 -35.50
N GLY A 14 11.32 5.89 -34.94
CA GLY A 14 9.97 5.43 -35.19
C GLY A 14 8.97 5.82 -34.10
N ARG A 15 7.91 5.02 -33.99
CA ARG A 15 6.89 5.13 -32.95
C ARG A 15 6.76 3.79 -32.24
N PHE A 16 6.45 3.83 -30.96
CA PHE A 16 6.22 2.63 -30.16
C PHE A 16 4.94 2.76 -29.35
N SER A 17 4.30 1.63 -29.12
CA SER A 17 3.06 1.58 -28.35
C SER A 17 3.33 1.74 -26.86
N ALA A 18 2.38 2.32 -26.13
CA ALA A 18 2.40 2.40 -24.69
C ALA A 18 1.01 2.25 -24.09
N TYR A 19 0.89 1.56 -22.96
CA TYR A 19 -0.37 1.46 -22.23
C TYR A 19 -0.55 2.67 -21.31
N LEU A 20 -1.62 3.44 -21.53
CA LEU A 20 -1.99 4.60 -20.72
C LEU A 20 -3.19 4.26 -19.82
N ALA A 21 -3.03 4.39 -18.51
CA ALA A 21 -4.13 4.33 -17.55
C ALA A 21 -4.28 5.68 -16.83
N LEU A 22 -5.53 6.07 -16.61
CA LEU A 22 -5.90 7.34 -15.99
C LEU A 22 -6.55 7.08 -14.64
N PRO A 23 -6.32 7.95 -13.64
CA PRO A 23 -7.05 7.89 -12.38
C PRO A 23 -8.54 8.17 -12.60
N ALA A 24 -9.38 7.78 -11.66
CA ALA A 24 -10.83 8.00 -11.77
C ALA A 24 -11.21 9.50 -11.88
N SER A 25 -10.38 10.39 -11.30
CA SER A 25 -10.47 11.85 -11.46
C SER A 25 -10.20 12.34 -12.89
N GLY A 26 -9.60 11.49 -13.74
CA GLY A 26 -9.17 11.81 -15.09
C GLY A 26 -7.86 12.58 -15.19
N LYS A 27 -7.33 13.11 -14.06
CA LYS A 27 -6.08 13.87 -13.98
C LYS A 27 -5.28 13.56 -12.73
N GLY A 28 -3.95 13.71 -12.82
CA GLY A 28 -3.02 13.57 -11.69
C GLY A 28 -1.56 13.63 -12.14
N PRO A 29 -0.60 13.42 -11.23
CA PRO A 29 0.82 13.40 -11.56
C PRO A 29 1.18 12.23 -12.49
N GLY A 30 2.15 12.45 -13.39
CA GLY A 30 2.53 11.46 -14.38
C GLY A 30 3.57 10.46 -13.85
N VAL A 31 3.38 9.17 -14.14
CA VAL A 31 4.31 8.09 -13.79
C VAL A 31 4.54 7.18 -14.98
N VAL A 32 5.81 6.91 -15.31
CA VAL A 32 6.18 5.84 -16.25
C VAL A 32 6.40 4.54 -15.48
N ILE A 33 5.79 3.45 -15.96
CA ILE A 33 6.01 2.10 -15.42
C ILE A 33 6.98 1.34 -16.33
N GLY A 34 8.11 0.93 -15.79
CA GLY A 34 9.10 0.12 -16.48
C GLY A 34 8.76 -1.36 -16.45
N GLN A 35 8.61 -1.95 -17.63
CA GLN A 35 8.27 -3.36 -17.79
C GLN A 35 9.33 -4.32 -17.22
N GLU A 36 8.89 -5.52 -16.89
CA GLU A 36 9.77 -6.68 -16.73
C GLU A 36 10.26 -7.18 -18.11
N ILE A 37 10.94 -8.34 -18.13
CA ILE A 37 11.43 -8.96 -19.36
C ILE A 37 10.34 -9.59 -20.24
N PHE A 38 9.07 -9.48 -19.86
CA PHE A 38 7.94 -10.14 -20.53
C PHE A 38 7.13 -9.20 -21.45
N GLY A 39 7.62 -7.98 -21.67
CA GLY A 39 6.89 -6.97 -22.42
C GLY A 39 5.76 -6.31 -21.63
N VAL A 40 4.86 -5.62 -22.33
CA VAL A 40 3.71 -4.90 -21.74
C VAL A 40 2.56 -5.88 -21.52
N ASN A 41 2.80 -6.97 -20.79
CA ASN A 41 1.80 -8.02 -20.57
C ASN A 41 0.71 -7.61 -19.55
N ALA A 42 -0.19 -8.54 -19.24
CA ALA A 42 -1.30 -8.30 -18.30
C ALA A 42 -0.84 -7.83 -16.91
N THR A 43 0.30 -8.33 -16.43
CA THR A 43 0.89 -7.91 -15.15
C THR A 43 1.27 -6.43 -15.19
N MET A 44 1.90 -5.96 -16.27
CA MET A 44 2.34 -4.56 -16.39
C MET A 44 1.16 -3.60 -16.55
N ARG A 45 0.11 -4.00 -17.27
CA ARG A 45 -1.15 -3.26 -17.30
C ARG A 45 -1.79 -3.19 -15.91
N GLY A 46 -1.81 -4.30 -15.17
CA GLY A 46 -2.33 -4.34 -13.81
C GLY A 46 -1.56 -3.44 -12.82
N VAL A 47 -0.24 -3.35 -12.95
CA VAL A 47 0.57 -2.38 -12.18
C VAL A 47 0.20 -0.95 -12.57
N ALA A 48 0.09 -0.64 -13.86
CA ALA A 48 -0.31 0.70 -14.30
C ALA A 48 -1.70 1.09 -13.79
N ASP A 49 -2.66 0.17 -13.85
CA ASP A 49 -4.01 0.37 -13.33
C ASP A 49 -4.01 0.57 -11.80
N LEU A 50 -3.18 -0.18 -11.05
CA LEU A 50 -3.02 -0.01 -9.60
C LEU A 50 -2.49 1.37 -9.24
N TYR A 51 -1.49 1.88 -9.98
CA TYR A 51 -0.99 3.25 -9.76
C TYR A 51 -2.00 4.30 -10.23
N ALA A 52 -2.82 4.01 -11.25
CA ALA A 52 -3.91 4.90 -11.63
C ALA A 52 -4.96 5.02 -10.50
N GLU A 53 -5.27 3.94 -9.80
CA GLU A 53 -6.12 3.98 -8.61
C GLU A 53 -5.49 4.77 -7.44
N GLU A 54 -4.17 4.90 -7.39
CA GLU A 54 -3.47 5.77 -6.42
C GLU A 54 -3.54 7.26 -6.79
N GLY A 55 -4.04 7.59 -7.99
CA GLY A 55 -4.21 8.95 -8.48
C GLY A 55 -3.24 9.39 -9.57
N TYR A 56 -2.42 8.48 -10.11
CA TYR A 56 -1.41 8.82 -11.12
C TYR A 56 -1.93 8.62 -12.55
N VAL A 57 -1.48 9.46 -13.47
CA VAL A 57 -1.56 9.17 -14.92
C VAL A 57 -0.38 8.27 -15.27
N THR A 58 -0.66 7.01 -15.57
CA THR A 58 0.38 5.98 -15.72
C THR A 58 0.59 5.57 -17.16
N LEU A 59 1.86 5.41 -17.54
CA LEU A 59 2.26 5.05 -18.90
C LEU A 59 3.25 3.89 -18.88
N VAL A 60 2.97 2.82 -19.62
CA VAL A 60 3.87 1.67 -19.79
C VAL A 60 4.38 1.64 -21.22
N PRO A 61 5.58 2.17 -21.52
CA PRO A 61 6.17 2.10 -22.86
C PRO A 61 6.57 0.65 -23.19
N ASP A 62 6.33 0.23 -24.43
CA ASP A 62 6.93 -1.00 -24.98
C ASP A 62 8.43 -0.76 -25.19
N LEU A 63 9.27 -1.31 -24.31
CA LEU A 63 10.73 -1.13 -24.37
C LEU A 63 11.42 -2.15 -25.29
N PHE A 64 10.69 -3.16 -25.79
CA PHE A 64 11.23 -4.13 -26.74
C PHE A 64 10.95 -3.77 -28.19
N TRP A 65 10.23 -2.68 -28.45
CA TRP A 65 9.77 -2.30 -29.78
C TRP A 65 10.85 -2.26 -30.86
N ARG A 66 12.09 -1.91 -30.50
CA ARG A 66 13.24 -1.87 -31.42
C ARG A 66 13.69 -3.26 -31.87
N GLN A 67 13.51 -4.27 -31.03
CA GLN A 67 13.78 -5.67 -31.35
C GLN A 67 12.56 -6.32 -32.00
N GLN A 68 11.40 -6.16 -31.35
CA GLN A 68 10.10 -6.64 -31.83
C GLN A 68 8.98 -5.85 -31.14
N PRO A 69 8.15 -5.10 -31.88
CA PRO A 69 6.98 -4.41 -31.33
C PRO A 69 5.93 -5.37 -30.76
N GLY A 70 5.26 -4.94 -29.69
CA GLY A 70 4.08 -5.60 -29.14
C GLY A 70 4.37 -6.93 -28.47
N ILE A 71 5.54 -7.09 -27.84
CA ILE A 71 5.84 -8.28 -27.04
C ILE A 71 4.90 -8.33 -25.83
N GLU A 72 4.18 -9.45 -25.71
CA GLU A 72 3.45 -9.85 -24.51
C GLU A 72 3.68 -11.33 -24.26
N LEU A 73 4.54 -11.64 -23.29
CA LEU A 73 4.89 -13.00 -22.93
C LEU A 73 4.15 -13.44 -21.66
N GLY A 74 3.85 -14.73 -21.61
CA GLY A 74 3.40 -15.42 -20.41
C GLY A 74 4.56 -15.84 -19.52
N TYR A 75 4.38 -16.93 -18.79
CA TYR A 75 5.35 -17.49 -17.85
C TYR A 75 5.66 -18.96 -18.13
N THR A 76 5.47 -19.42 -19.38
CA THR A 76 5.90 -20.76 -19.79
C THR A 76 7.42 -20.81 -19.96
N GLU A 77 8.03 -22.00 -19.96
CA GLU A 77 9.47 -22.14 -20.17
C GLU A 77 9.94 -21.53 -21.50
N ALA A 78 9.13 -21.67 -22.56
CA ALA A 78 9.40 -21.04 -23.86
C ALA A 78 9.31 -19.50 -23.80
N ASP A 79 8.32 -18.97 -23.09
CA ASP A 79 8.21 -17.52 -22.84
C ASP A 79 9.41 -17.00 -22.06
N PHE A 80 9.86 -17.73 -21.03
CA PHE A 80 11.05 -17.38 -20.26
C PHE A 80 12.32 -17.36 -21.12
N ALA A 81 12.52 -18.37 -21.97
CA ALA A 81 13.66 -18.41 -22.89
C ALA A 81 13.64 -17.19 -23.83
N ARG A 82 12.48 -16.86 -24.40
CA ARG A 82 12.32 -15.68 -25.27
C ARG A 82 12.53 -14.37 -24.51
N ALA A 83 12.03 -14.27 -23.28
CA ALA A 83 12.20 -13.10 -22.42
C ALA A 83 13.68 -12.84 -22.10
N ILE A 84 14.45 -13.90 -21.83
CA ILE A 84 15.90 -13.81 -21.60
C ILE A 84 16.62 -13.32 -22.86
N GLU A 85 16.28 -13.86 -24.04
CA GLU A 85 16.86 -13.42 -25.32
C GLU A 85 16.64 -11.92 -25.56
N LEU A 86 15.39 -11.45 -25.39
CA LEU A 86 15.02 -10.04 -25.54
C LEU A 86 15.75 -9.15 -24.53
N PHE A 87 15.90 -9.60 -23.29
CA PHE A 87 16.63 -8.87 -22.27
C PHE A 87 18.12 -8.77 -22.58
N GLN A 88 18.74 -9.85 -23.07
CA GLN A 88 20.16 -9.86 -23.46
C GLN A 88 20.42 -8.97 -24.69
N GLY A 89 19.46 -8.87 -25.60
CA GLY A 89 19.53 -7.99 -26.78
C GLY A 89 19.14 -6.53 -26.52
N LEU A 90 18.68 -6.18 -25.31
CA LEU A 90 18.21 -4.83 -25.00
C LEU A 90 19.38 -3.85 -24.88
N ASP A 91 19.33 -2.79 -25.69
CA ASP A 91 20.19 -1.62 -25.49
C ASP A 91 19.62 -0.75 -24.36
N LEU A 92 20.36 -0.67 -23.25
CA LEU A 92 19.93 0.04 -22.06
C LEU A 92 19.88 1.56 -22.26
N GLU A 93 20.75 2.12 -23.10
CA GLU A 93 20.78 3.56 -23.35
C GLU A 93 19.57 3.96 -24.18
N LEU A 94 19.27 3.21 -25.25
CA LEU A 94 18.06 3.42 -26.05
C LEU A 94 16.78 3.20 -25.23
N ALA A 95 16.75 2.20 -24.33
CA ALA A 95 15.61 1.99 -23.44
C ALA A 95 15.36 3.19 -22.51
N VAL A 96 16.41 3.82 -22.00
CA VAL A 96 16.29 5.03 -21.16
C VAL A 96 15.85 6.24 -22.01
N GLN A 97 16.29 6.36 -23.26
CA GLN A 97 15.79 7.38 -24.18
C GLN A 97 14.30 7.20 -24.50
N ASP A 98 13.83 5.95 -24.64
CA ASP A 98 12.41 5.65 -24.84
C ASP A 98 11.57 5.93 -23.58
N ILE A 99 12.14 5.72 -22.38
CA ILE A 99 11.53 6.16 -21.12
C ILE A 99 11.42 7.70 -21.08
N ASP A 100 12.47 8.43 -21.48
CA ASP A 100 12.42 9.90 -21.54
C ASP A 100 11.42 10.40 -22.59
N ALA A 101 11.30 9.73 -23.74
CA ALA A 101 10.24 9.98 -24.71
C ALA A 101 8.85 9.79 -24.08
N GLY A 102 8.68 8.79 -23.21
CA GLY A 102 7.50 8.59 -22.38
C GLY A 102 7.22 9.75 -21.43
N PHE A 103 8.25 10.27 -20.75
CA PHE A 103 8.12 11.47 -19.92
C PHE A 103 7.72 12.70 -20.74
N GLN A 104 8.34 12.91 -21.89
CA GLN A 104 7.98 14.00 -22.80
C GLN A 104 6.52 13.88 -23.25
N ALA A 105 6.05 12.68 -23.58
CA ALA A 105 4.66 12.44 -23.92
C ALA A 105 3.71 12.79 -22.75
N LEU A 106 4.03 12.34 -21.53
CA LEU A 106 3.25 12.70 -20.32
C LEU A 106 3.19 14.21 -20.10
N ARG A 107 4.29 14.94 -20.24
CA ARG A 107 4.31 16.41 -20.07
C ARG A 107 3.37 17.15 -21.03
N GLN A 108 3.07 16.58 -22.19
CA GLN A 108 2.18 17.17 -23.19
C GLN A 108 0.70 16.80 -23.00
N MET A 109 0.38 15.88 -22.09
CA MET A 109 -1.00 15.44 -21.84
C MET A 109 -1.74 16.41 -20.93
N GLU A 110 -2.94 16.82 -21.31
CA GLU A 110 -3.81 17.65 -20.46
C GLU A 110 -4.25 16.97 -19.16
N GLN A 111 -4.12 15.64 -19.10
CA GLN A 111 -4.41 14.79 -17.96
C GLN A 111 -3.31 14.86 -16.90
N VAL A 112 -2.09 15.21 -17.28
CA VAL A 112 -0.94 15.23 -16.37
C VAL A 112 -0.83 16.59 -15.70
N GLU A 113 -0.80 16.58 -14.37
CA GLU A 113 -0.58 17.80 -13.60
C GLU A 113 0.84 18.34 -13.79
N PRO A 114 1.03 19.68 -13.79
CA PRO A 114 2.36 20.25 -13.91
C PRO A 114 3.19 19.89 -12.68
N GLY A 115 4.43 19.44 -12.90
CA GLY A 115 5.34 19.05 -11.81
C GLY A 115 6.41 18.07 -12.25
N GLY A 116 7.08 17.47 -11.27
CA GLY A 116 7.97 16.35 -11.50
C GLY A 116 7.21 15.10 -11.96
N LEU A 117 7.92 14.20 -12.65
CA LEU A 117 7.39 12.91 -13.05
C LEU A 117 8.02 11.78 -12.24
N GLY A 118 7.28 10.69 -12.08
CA GLY A 118 7.73 9.49 -11.39
C GLY A 118 8.09 8.36 -12.34
N TYR A 119 8.95 7.47 -11.90
CA TYR A 119 9.22 6.19 -12.56
C TYR A 119 9.08 5.06 -11.56
N VAL A 120 8.45 3.96 -11.96
CA VAL A 120 8.40 2.72 -11.18
C VAL A 120 8.71 1.55 -12.09
N GLY A 121 9.78 0.80 -11.81
CA GLY A 121 10.15 -0.35 -12.64
C GLY A 121 10.38 -1.62 -11.85
N LEU A 122 10.11 -2.76 -12.49
CA LEU A 122 10.22 -4.10 -11.90
C LEU A 122 11.23 -4.96 -12.68
N CYS A 123 12.10 -5.70 -11.98
CA CYS A 123 13.14 -6.56 -12.57
C CYS A 123 14.07 -5.74 -13.50
N MET A 124 13.99 -5.95 -14.82
CA MET A 124 14.64 -5.13 -15.84
C MET A 124 14.27 -3.65 -15.68
N GLY A 125 12.99 -3.35 -15.49
CA GLY A 125 12.51 -2.02 -15.16
C GLY A 125 13.13 -1.48 -13.86
N GLY A 126 13.43 -2.34 -12.90
CA GLY A 126 14.09 -1.98 -11.64
C GLY A 126 15.55 -1.53 -11.84
N LYS A 127 16.29 -2.19 -12.73
CA LYS A 127 17.60 -1.71 -13.20
C LYS A 127 17.47 -0.36 -13.91
N LEU A 128 16.48 -0.25 -14.80
CA LEU A 128 16.19 0.98 -15.52
C LEU A 128 15.73 2.12 -14.58
N ALA A 129 15.22 1.84 -13.38
CA ALA A 129 14.93 2.88 -12.39
C ALA A 129 16.20 3.64 -11.97
N TYR A 130 17.30 2.91 -11.73
CA TYR A 130 18.60 3.50 -11.41
C TYR A 130 19.11 4.37 -12.57
N LEU A 131 19.08 3.84 -13.80
CA LEU A 131 19.52 4.58 -14.98
C LEU A 131 18.62 5.78 -15.30
N THR A 132 17.31 5.65 -15.10
CA THR A 132 16.37 6.77 -15.25
C THR A 132 16.71 7.88 -14.25
N ALA A 133 17.03 7.53 -13.01
CA ALA A 133 17.43 8.50 -11.98
C ALA A 133 18.75 9.22 -12.30
N THR A 134 19.67 8.59 -13.04
CA THR A 134 20.97 9.17 -13.40
C THR A 134 20.94 9.92 -14.74
N HIS A 135 20.09 9.54 -15.68
CA HIS A 135 20.14 10.05 -17.07
C HIS A 135 19.01 11.03 -17.40
N THR A 136 17.94 11.07 -16.61
CA THR A 136 16.78 11.94 -16.88
C THR A 136 16.64 13.04 -15.82
N ASP A 137 15.53 13.77 -15.84
CA ASP A 137 15.10 14.73 -14.82
C ASP A 137 13.93 14.21 -13.97
N VAL A 138 13.77 12.88 -13.89
CA VAL A 138 12.76 12.23 -13.03
C VAL A 138 12.85 12.74 -11.59
N ALA A 139 11.72 13.10 -11.00
CA ALA A 139 11.66 13.59 -9.63
C ALA A 139 11.74 12.45 -8.61
N CYS A 140 11.15 11.29 -8.92
CA CYS A 140 11.25 10.08 -8.12
C CYS A 140 11.30 8.83 -8.98
N ALA A 141 12.35 8.02 -8.83
CA ALA A 141 12.48 6.71 -9.45
C ALA A 141 12.44 5.61 -8.39
N VAL A 142 11.63 4.58 -8.65
CA VAL A 142 11.45 3.43 -7.77
C VAL A 142 11.80 2.16 -8.54
N GLY A 143 12.74 1.39 -8.02
CA GLY A 143 13.16 0.10 -8.59
C GLY A 143 12.79 -1.07 -7.68
N TYR A 144 12.15 -2.08 -8.25
CA TYR A 144 11.88 -3.36 -7.59
C TYR A 144 12.78 -4.45 -8.16
N TYR A 145 13.52 -5.13 -7.28
CA TYR A 145 14.41 -6.26 -7.58
C TYR A 145 15.22 -6.05 -8.87
N GLY A 146 15.83 -4.87 -8.99
CA GLY A 146 16.71 -4.52 -10.09
C GLY A 146 18.02 -5.30 -10.02
N MET A 147 18.54 -5.71 -11.18
CA MET A 147 19.73 -6.57 -11.28
C MET A 147 20.87 -5.80 -11.99
N GLY A 148 22.13 -6.06 -11.61
CA GLY A 148 23.30 -5.48 -12.29
C GLY A 148 23.48 -3.97 -12.08
N ILE A 149 22.90 -3.40 -11.02
CA ILE A 149 23.06 -1.98 -10.64
C ILE A 149 24.48 -1.76 -10.09
N GLU A 150 25.04 -2.76 -9.41
CA GLU A 150 26.39 -2.79 -8.84
C GLU A 150 27.49 -2.53 -9.89
N HIS A 151 27.21 -2.80 -11.17
CA HIS A 151 28.12 -2.55 -12.29
C HIS A 151 28.04 -1.12 -12.86
N LEU A 152 27.09 -0.30 -12.39
CA LEU A 152 26.79 1.04 -12.91
C LEU A 152 26.98 2.14 -11.84
N LEU A 153 27.60 1.77 -10.70
CA LEU A 153 27.75 2.61 -9.51
C LEU A 153 28.68 3.82 -9.70
N ASP A 154 29.45 3.86 -10.78
CA ASP A 154 30.20 5.02 -11.23
C ASP A 154 29.28 6.20 -11.61
N GLN A 155 28.02 5.91 -11.97
CA GLN A 155 27.02 6.90 -12.37
C GLN A 155 26.21 7.47 -11.19
N ALA A 156 26.57 7.14 -9.95
CA ALA A 156 25.74 7.55 -8.82
C ALA A 156 25.75 9.07 -8.57
N GLU A 157 26.79 9.80 -8.97
CA GLU A 157 26.82 11.28 -8.80
C GLU A 157 25.82 11.99 -9.74
N GLN A 158 25.29 11.29 -10.73
CA GLN A 158 24.33 11.81 -11.70
C GLN A 158 22.88 11.68 -11.21
N ILE A 159 22.63 11.06 -10.06
CA ILE A 159 21.28 10.96 -9.48
C ILE A 159 20.77 12.37 -9.12
N LYS A 160 19.72 12.82 -9.80
CA LYS A 160 19.13 14.16 -9.59
C LYS A 160 17.92 14.16 -8.67
N GLY A 161 17.01 13.20 -8.89
CA GLY A 161 15.80 13.03 -8.11
C GLY A 161 15.96 12.05 -6.95
N ARG A 162 14.83 11.69 -6.34
CA ARG A 162 14.79 10.62 -5.35
C ARG A 162 14.91 9.25 -6.01
N LEU A 163 15.70 8.37 -5.44
CA LEU A 163 15.80 6.97 -5.82
C LEU A 163 15.36 6.07 -4.66
N VAL A 164 14.43 5.15 -4.92
CA VAL A 164 14.03 4.11 -3.96
C VAL A 164 14.30 2.74 -4.57
N LEU A 165 15.03 1.88 -3.86
CA LEU A 165 15.36 0.53 -4.31
C LEU A 165 14.83 -0.52 -3.32
N HIS A 166 14.06 -1.48 -3.84
CA HIS A 166 13.49 -2.60 -3.10
C HIS A 166 14.16 -3.91 -3.53
N PHE A 167 14.91 -4.55 -2.64
CA PHE A 167 15.62 -5.80 -2.90
C PHE A 167 15.04 -6.98 -2.13
N ALA A 168 15.03 -8.16 -2.73
CA ALA A 168 14.70 -9.42 -2.07
C ALA A 168 15.95 -10.01 -1.42
N GLU A 169 15.88 -10.47 -0.17
CA GLU A 169 17.04 -11.06 0.52
C GLU A 169 17.57 -12.33 -0.16
N GLN A 170 16.68 -13.16 -0.72
CA GLN A 170 17.05 -14.44 -1.33
C GLN A 170 17.31 -14.35 -2.83
N ASP A 171 17.21 -13.16 -3.42
CA ASP A 171 17.41 -12.94 -4.85
C ASP A 171 18.85 -13.26 -5.29
N SER A 172 19.00 -14.35 -6.05
CA SER A 172 20.29 -14.77 -6.60
C SER A 172 20.83 -13.89 -7.73
N TYR A 173 19.98 -13.07 -8.36
CA TYR A 173 20.41 -12.15 -9.42
C TYR A 173 20.96 -10.83 -8.88
N CYS A 174 20.68 -10.50 -7.62
CA CYS A 174 21.28 -9.39 -6.89
C CYS A 174 21.65 -9.90 -5.50
N ASP A 175 22.72 -10.70 -5.43
CA ASP A 175 23.13 -11.40 -4.21
C ASP A 175 23.57 -10.46 -3.06
N ALA A 176 23.95 -11.05 -1.93
CA ALA A 176 24.38 -10.29 -0.75
C ALA A 176 25.59 -9.38 -1.03
N THR A 177 26.51 -9.79 -1.92
CA THR A 177 27.68 -9.00 -2.31
C THR A 177 27.27 -7.80 -3.17
N ALA A 178 26.45 -8.01 -4.19
CA ALA A 178 25.91 -6.94 -5.03
C ALA A 178 25.13 -5.92 -4.19
N ARG A 179 24.22 -6.39 -3.33
CA ARG A 179 23.46 -5.51 -2.42
C ARG A 179 24.36 -4.72 -1.47
N ALA A 180 25.41 -5.34 -0.93
CA ALA A 180 26.37 -4.64 -0.07
C ALA A 180 27.15 -3.55 -0.82
N GLN A 181 27.52 -3.79 -2.08
CA GLN A 181 28.16 -2.77 -2.93
C GLN A 181 27.23 -1.58 -3.20
N ILE A 182 25.97 -1.86 -3.55
CA ILE A 182 24.93 -0.84 -3.77
C ILE A 182 24.70 -0.03 -2.50
N GLN A 183 24.51 -0.70 -1.35
CA GLN A 183 24.32 -0.05 -0.05
C GLN A 183 25.52 0.82 0.33
N THR A 184 26.75 0.35 0.09
CA THR A 184 27.97 1.12 0.40
C THR A 184 28.09 2.37 -0.46
N ARG A 185 27.76 2.28 -1.75
CA ARG A 185 27.89 3.40 -2.68
C ARG A 185 26.79 4.44 -2.53
N LEU A 186 25.56 3.97 -2.35
CA LEU A 186 24.35 4.81 -2.44
C LEU A 186 23.74 5.13 -1.07
N GLY A 187 23.95 4.28 -0.07
CA GLY A 187 23.37 4.44 1.26
C GLY A 187 23.85 5.71 1.96
N GLY A 188 22.98 6.27 2.81
CA GLY A 188 23.26 7.50 3.57
C GLY A 188 23.07 8.80 2.79
N ARG A 189 22.81 8.73 1.49
CA ARG A 189 22.40 9.89 0.69
C ARG A 189 20.94 10.24 0.97
N GLU A 190 20.64 11.51 1.20
CA GLU A 190 19.28 11.99 1.50
C GLU A 190 18.26 11.67 0.39
N SER A 191 18.72 11.65 -0.86
CA SER A 191 17.91 11.33 -2.03
C SER A 191 17.77 9.82 -2.30
N VAL A 192 18.37 8.94 -1.50
CA VAL A 192 18.35 7.49 -1.75
C VAL A 192 17.80 6.70 -0.56
N GLU A 193 16.83 5.84 -0.84
CA GLU A 193 16.26 4.89 0.12
C GLU A 193 16.44 3.46 -0.40
N ILE A 194 16.99 2.58 0.42
CA ILE A 194 17.24 1.17 0.06
C ILE A 194 16.60 0.28 1.10
N TYR A 195 15.83 -0.69 0.64
CA TYR A 195 15.13 -1.65 1.49
C TYR A 195 15.41 -3.06 1.03
N THR A 196 15.78 -3.94 1.97
CA THR A 196 15.88 -5.38 1.74
C THR A 196 14.76 -6.09 2.50
N TYR A 197 14.01 -6.94 1.80
CA TYR A 197 12.89 -7.70 2.35
C TYR A 197 13.35 -9.11 2.75
N PRO A 198 13.29 -9.49 4.04
CA PRO A 198 13.77 -10.79 4.49
C PRO A 198 12.92 -11.95 3.97
N GLY A 199 13.57 -13.08 3.68
CA GLY A 199 12.87 -14.33 3.37
C GLY A 199 12.14 -14.41 2.03
N VAL A 200 12.28 -13.41 1.16
CA VAL A 200 11.62 -13.37 -0.15
C VAL A 200 12.62 -13.40 -1.29
N ASP A 201 12.19 -13.87 -2.47
CA ASP A 201 12.99 -14.05 -3.67
C ASP A 201 12.61 -13.03 -4.77
N HIS A 202 13.31 -13.06 -5.89
CA HIS A 202 13.08 -12.24 -7.07
C HIS A 202 11.62 -12.29 -7.52
N ALA A 203 11.09 -11.13 -7.91
CA ALA A 203 9.69 -10.93 -8.26
C ALA A 203 8.68 -11.10 -7.10
N PHE A 204 9.09 -10.88 -5.83
CA PHE A 204 8.19 -10.94 -4.67
C PHE A 204 6.95 -10.04 -4.77
N ALA A 205 7.02 -8.95 -5.55
CA ALA A 205 5.91 -8.01 -5.74
C ALA A 205 4.98 -8.36 -6.93
N ARG A 206 5.29 -9.40 -7.71
CA ARG A 206 4.47 -9.81 -8.86
C ARG A 206 3.23 -10.58 -8.38
N SER A 207 2.10 -9.90 -8.24
CA SER A 207 0.84 -10.50 -7.80
C SER A 207 0.48 -11.75 -8.61
N GLY A 208 0.18 -12.85 -7.91
CA GLY A 208 -0.15 -14.14 -8.54
C GLY A 208 1.05 -14.91 -9.12
N GLY A 209 2.27 -14.37 -9.04
CA GLY A 209 3.50 -15.06 -9.44
C GLY A 209 3.99 -16.07 -8.40
N MET A 210 4.91 -16.95 -8.81
CA MET A 210 5.47 -18.02 -7.98
C MET A 210 6.08 -17.52 -6.65
N HIS A 211 6.83 -16.42 -6.69
CA HIS A 211 7.50 -15.84 -5.52
C HIS A 211 6.67 -14.75 -4.83
N TYR A 212 5.40 -14.54 -5.21
CA TYR A 212 4.59 -13.47 -4.65
C TYR A 212 4.50 -13.58 -3.13
N ASP A 213 5.03 -12.57 -2.43
CA ASP A 213 4.89 -12.43 -0.99
C ASP A 213 4.07 -11.18 -0.69
N LYS A 214 2.82 -11.40 -0.26
CA LYS A 214 1.85 -10.31 -0.04
C LYS A 214 2.35 -9.30 1.01
N PRO A 215 2.87 -9.69 2.19
CA PRO A 215 3.41 -8.73 3.17
C PRO A 215 4.54 -7.84 2.61
N ALA A 216 5.56 -8.43 1.98
CA ALA A 216 6.67 -7.68 1.42
C ALA A 216 6.22 -6.78 0.25
N ALA A 217 5.34 -7.29 -0.62
CA ALA A 217 4.78 -6.52 -1.72
C ALA A 217 4.01 -5.28 -1.23
N LEU A 218 3.15 -5.44 -0.21
CA LEU A 218 2.38 -4.34 0.37
C LEU A 218 3.27 -3.31 1.07
N MET A 219 4.29 -3.76 1.80
CA MET A 219 5.26 -2.87 2.45
C MET A 219 6.08 -2.08 1.42
N ALA A 220 6.56 -2.74 0.36
CA ALA A 220 7.29 -2.10 -0.73
C ALA A 220 6.41 -1.09 -1.46
N HIS A 221 5.16 -1.45 -1.81
CA HIS A 221 4.19 -0.54 -2.42
C HIS A 221 3.94 0.69 -1.54
N GLN A 222 3.72 0.52 -0.24
CA GLN A 222 3.51 1.65 0.68
C GLN A 222 4.70 2.63 0.70
N ARG A 223 5.94 2.11 0.71
CA ARG A 223 7.16 2.93 0.66
C ARG A 223 7.30 3.65 -0.68
N SER A 224 6.98 2.98 -1.78
CA SER A 224 6.98 3.58 -3.13
C SER A 224 5.96 4.72 -3.24
N ILE A 225 4.73 4.50 -2.78
CA ILE A 225 3.69 5.54 -2.77
C ILE A 225 4.07 6.68 -1.82
N ALA A 226 4.71 6.41 -0.68
CA ALA A 226 5.20 7.47 0.20
C ALA A 226 6.24 8.35 -0.50
N ALA A 227 7.19 7.74 -1.21
CA ALA A 227 8.23 8.47 -1.94
C ALA A 227 7.65 9.28 -3.11
N LEU A 228 6.78 8.68 -3.93
CA LEU A 228 6.12 9.38 -5.04
C LEU A 228 5.27 10.53 -4.53
N LYS A 229 4.41 10.32 -3.52
CA LYS A 229 3.60 11.41 -2.95
C LYS A 229 4.46 12.55 -2.44
N ARG A 230 5.59 12.26 -1.80
CA ARG A 230 6.51 13.30 -1.31
C ARG A 230 7.09 14.17 -2.44
N GLU A 231 7.43 13.57 -3.58
CA GLU A 231 8.14 14.29 -4.65
C GLU A 231 7.20 14.87 -5.73
N ILE A 232 6.08 14.19 -6.02
CA ILE A 232 5.20 14.54 -7.14
C ILE A 232 3.71 14.60 -6.79
N GLY A 233 3.31 14.29 -5.55
CA GLY A 233 1.91 14.13 -5.18
C GLY A 233 1.31 12.82 -5.74
N PRO A 234 -0.03 12.68 -5.84
CA PRO A 234 -1.03 13.61 -5.34
C PRO A 234 -1.14 13.51 -3.81
N HIS A 235 -1.56 14.62 -3.19
CA HIS A 235 -1.78 14.68 -1.75
C HIS A 235 -3.27 14.63 -1.43
N TYR A 236 -3.67 13.63 -0.67
CA TYR A 236 -5.04 13.48 -0.18
C TYR A 236 -5.09 13.81 1.31
N ASN A 237 -6.13 14.54 1.72
CA ASN A 237 -6.44 14.73 3.13
C ASN A 237 -7.11 13.46 3.67
N LEU A 238 -6.30 12.46 4.04
CA LEU A 238 -6.82 11.17 4.51
C LEU A 238 -7.73 11.32 5.74
N SER A 239 -7.44 12.28 6.62
CA SER A 239 -8.26 12.55 7.81
C SER A 239 -9.67 12.97 7.41
N GLU A 240 -9.81 13.88 6.45
CA GLU A 240 -11.12 14.33 5.97
C GLU A 240 -11.87 13.23 5.22
N LEU A 241 -11.17 12.41 4.43
CA LEU A 241 -11.77 11.24 3.78
C LEU A 241 -12.31 10.25 4.81
N TRP A 242 -11.56 10.02 5.88
CA TRP A 242 -11.98 9.14 6.97
C TRP A 242 -13.16 9.73 7.76
N ASP A 243 -13.09 11.00 8.17
CA ASP A 243 -14.18 11.66 8.90
C ASP A 243 -15.48 11.67 8.08
N LYS A 244 -15.37 11.80 6.76
CA LYS A 244 -16.51 11.69 5.84
C LYS A 244 -17.08 10.27 5.81
N HIS A 245 -16.24 9.24 5.77
CA HIS A 245 -16.67 7.85 5.83
C HIS A 245 -17.42 7.55 7.14
N VAL A 246 -16.81 7.86 8.29
CA VAL A 246 -17.39 7.69 9.63
C VAL A 246 -18.71 8.45 9.77
N LYS A 247 -18.82 9.66 9.18
CA LYS A 247 -20.08 10.40 9.16
C LYS A 247 -21.19 9.64 8.45
N TYR A 248 -20.91 8.99 7.32
CA TYR A 248 -21.90 8.18 6.62
C TYR A 248 -22.31 6.96 7.43
N GLU A 249 -21.36 6.30 8.10
CA GLU A 249 -21.65 5.12 8.92
C GLU A 249 -22.45 5.44 10.18
N PHE A 250 -22.03 6.43 10.98
CA PHE A 250 -22.56 6.58 12.34
C PHE A 250 -23.55 7.74 12.47
N ALA A 251 -23.31 8.86 11.78
CA ALA A 251 -24.16 10.04 11.91
C ALA A 251 -25.35 10.01 10.95
N LEU A 252 -25.12 9.63 9.68
CA LEU A 252 -26.16 9.58 8.66
C LEU A 252 -26.75 8.17 8.49
N ARG A 253 -25.99 7.14 8.88
CA ARG A 253 -26.35 5.73 8.72
C ARG A 253 -26.79 5.39 7.28
N ASP A 254 -25.99 5.85 6.31
CA ASP A 254 -26.25 5.75 4.86
C ASP A 254 -25.25 4.79 4.21
N VAL A 255 -25.65 3.52 4.09
CA VAL A 255 -24.80 2.45 3.53
C VAL A 255 -24.38 2.74 2.09
N PRO A 256 -25.27 3.13 1.15
CA PRO A 256 -24.84 3.54 -0.19
C PRO A 256 -23.77 4.63 -0.20
N ALA A 257 -23.92 5.67 0.62
CA ALA A 257 -22.93 6.74 0.71
C ALA A 257 -21.60 6.27 1.32
N THR A 258 -21.64 5.41 2.36
CA THR A 258 -20.44 4.75 2.91
C THR A 258 -19.71 3.95 1.85
N MET A 259 -20.41 3.03 1.17
CA MET A 259 -19.80 2.15 0.15
C MET A 259 -19.19 2.95 -1.01
N ALA A 260 -19.78 4.10 -1.37
CA ALA A 260 -19.27 4.98 -2.42
C ALA A 260 -17.91 5.63 -2.08
N THR A 261 -17.51 5.65 -0.81
CA THR A 261 -16.17 6.13 -0.39
C THR A 261 -15.08 5.06 -0.50
N MET A 262 -15.45 3.80 -0.77
CA MET A 262 -14.52 2.68 -0.81
C MET A 262 -14.14 2.29 -2.25
N VAL A 263 -13.08 1.50 -2.39
CA VAL A 263 -12.66 0.90 -3.66
C VAL A 263 -13.68 -0.12 -4.18
N ALA A 264 -13.48 -0.62 -5.40
CA ALA A 264 -14.37 -1.61 -6.02
C ALA A 264 -14.39 -2.96 -5.29
N GLU A 265 -13.27 -3.35 -4.65
CA GLU A 265 -13.16 -4.57 -3.84
C GLU A 265 -12.72 -4.22 -2.42
N PRO A 266 -13.61 -3.64 -1.60
CA PRO A 266 -13.29 -3.19 -0.25
C PRO A 266 -13.31 -4.37 0.74
N TYR A 267 -12.74 -4.16 1.93
CA TYR A 267 -12.69 -5.18 2.96
C TYR A 267 -12.76 -4.59 4.36
N VAL A 268 -13.59 -5.13 5.25
CA VAL A 268 -13.56 -4.80 6.68
C VAL A 268 -13.36 -6.05 7.50
N ASN A 269 -12.53 -5.94 8.54
CA ASN A 269 -12.31 -7.01 9.49
C ASN A 269 -12.23 -6.48 10.91
N HIS A 270 -13.22 -6.86 11.70
CA HIS A 270 -13.17 -6.80 13.14
C HIS A 270 -12.32 -7.95 13.65
N ILE A 271 -11.06 -7.67 13.93
CA ILE A 271 -10.02 -8.67 14.14
C ILE A 271 -10.37 -9.69 15.24
N PRO A 272 -10.92 -9.29 16.41
CA PRO A 272 -11.16 -10.25 17.48
C PRO A 272 -12.29 -11.25 17.22
N THR A 273 -13.24 -10.91 16.34
CA THR A 273 -14.42 -11.73 16.05
C THR A 273 -14.49 -12.21 14.60
N MET A 274 -13.56 -11.77 13.75
CA MET A 274 -13.52 -12.04 12.31
C MET A 274 -14.81 -11.66 11.58
N THR A 275 -15.54 -10.65 12.07
CA THR A 275 -16.76 -10.16 11.42
C THR A 275 -16.43 -9.02 10.46
N GLY A 276 -17.27 -8.85 9.43
CA GLY A 276 -17.07 -7.87 8.38
C GLY A 276 -17.55 -8.38 7.04
N GLY A 277 -16.92 -7.92 5.96
CA GLY A 277 -17.26 -8.32 4.60
C GLY A 277 -16.10 -8.03 3.64
N VAL A 278 -16.05 -8.79 2.54
CA VAL A 278 -15.08 -8.64 1.44
C VAL A 278 -15.85 -8.40 0.15
N GLY A 279 -15.42 -7.42 -0.63
CA GLY A 279 -16.10 -7.01 -1.85
C GLY A 279 -17.35 -6.18 -1.57
N GLN A 280 -17.85 -5.50 -2.61
CA GLN A 280 -18.97 -4.56 -2.48
C GLN A 280 -20.25 -5.23 -1.98
N LEU A 281 -20.54 -6.45 -2.45
CA LEU A 281 -21.78 -7.15 -2.12
C LEU A 281 -21.86 -7.56 -0.65
N GLU A 282 -20.87 -8.31 -0.16
CA GLU A 282 -20.90 -8.83 1.21
C GLU A 282 -20.67 -7.71 2.23
N LEU A 283 -19.81 -6.73 1.93
CA LEU A 283 -19.60 -5.60 2.83
C LEU A 283 -20.84 -4.70 2.93
N SER A 284 -21.51 -4.40 1.82
CA SER A 284 -22.75 -3.61 1.85
C SER A 284 -23.84 -4.31 2.65
N ARG A 285 -23.99 -5.64 2.45
CA ARG A 285 -24.92 -6.46 3.24
C ARG A 285 -24.57 -6.44 4.73
N PHE A 286 -23.28 -6.59 5.07
CA PHE A 286 -22.81 -6.53 6.44
C PHE A 286 -23.13 -5.18 7.09
N TYR A 287 -22.80 -4.07 6.42
CA TYR A 287 -23.13 -2.73 6.92
C TYR A 287 -24.63 -2.52 7.13
N GLN A 288 -25.44 -2.93 6.16
CA GLN A 288 -26.89 -2.74 6.20
C GLN A 288 -27.59 -3.49 7.33
N HIS A 289 -27.11 -4.68 7.68
CA HIS A 289 -27.83 -5.58 8.57
C HIS A 289 -27.14 -5.86 9.91
N HIS A 290 -25.84 -5.65 10.02
CA HIS A 290 -25.05 -6.09 11.18
C HIS A 290 -24.18 -5.01 11.81
N PHE A 291 -23.98 -3.85 11.18
CA PHE A 291 -23.08 -2.81 11.68
C PHE A 291 -23.74 -1.44 11.83
N VAL A 292 -23.97 -0.72 10.73
CA VAL A 292 -24.42 0.69 10.72
C VAL A 292 -25.70 0.93 11.53
N HIS A 293 -26.63 -0.02 11.47
CA HIS A 293 -27.91 0.05 12.19
C HIS A 293 -28.00 -0.85 13.42
N GLY A 294 -26.96 -1.64 13.72
CA GLY A 294 -26.95 -2.67 14.78
C GLY A 294 -26.42 -2.22 16.13
N ASN A 295 -26.13 -0.93 16.30
CA ASN A 295 -25.44 -0.40 17.48
C ASN A 295 -26.41 0.09 18.57
N PRO A 296 -26.09 -0.09 19.87
CA PRO A 296 -26.86 0.47 20.98
C PRO A 296 -27.06 1.98 20.85
N GLU A 297 -28.20 2.49 21.33
CA GLU A 297 -28.55 3.92 21.23
C GLU A 297 -27.56 4.84 21.98
N ASP A 298 -26.99 4.35 23.08
CA ASP A 298 -26.04 5.09 23.92
C ASP A 298 -24.58 4.91 23.49
N MET A 299 -24.33 4.22 22.37
CA MET A 299 -22.98 3.98 21.88
C MET A 299 -22.26 5.30 21.57
N LYS A 300 -21.04 5.45 22.09
CA LYS A 300 -20.18 6.62 21.91
C LYS A 300 -18.80 6.19 21.47
N LEU A 301 -18.21 6.98 20.59
CA LEU A 301 -16.82 6.88 20.15
C LEU A 301 -16.12 8.17 20.57
N VAL A 302 -15.11 8.06 21.43
CA VAL A 302 -14.30 9.19 21.90
C VAL A 302 -12.90 9.07 21.31
N PRO A 303 -12.52 9.90 20.33
CA PRO A 303 -11.18 9.88 19.75
C PRO A 303 -10.10 10.19 20.81
N ILE A 304 -9.00 9.44 20.78
CA ILE A 304 -7.83 9.61 21.64
C ILE A 304 -6.65 10.14 20.83
N SER A 305 -6.31 9.45 19.74
CA SER A 305 -5.21 9.83 18.87
C SER A 305 -5.46 9.40 17.42
N ARG A 306 -4.80 10.09 16.48
CA ARG A 306 -4.83 9.78 15.06
C ARG A 306 -3.43 9.93 14.46
N THR A 307 -2.93 8.86 13.85
CA THR A 307 -1.66 8.86 13.11
C THR A 307 -1.94 8.75 11.62
N VAL A 308 -1.50 9.75 10.84
CA VAL A 308 -1.73 9.80 9.39
C VAL A 308 -0.43 9.47 8.64
N GLY A 309 -0.44 8.39 7.87
CA GLY A 309 0.63 8.00 6.97
C GLY A 309 0.36 8.39 5.51
N SER A 310 1.20 7.92 4.59
CA SER A 310 1.08 8.20 3.15
C SER A 310 -0.14 7.55 2.48
N SER A 311 -0.64 6.47 3.05
CA SER A 311 -1.72 5.65 2.49
C SER A 311 -2.57 4.98 3.56
N GLN A 312 -2.42 5.36 4.83
CA GLN A 312 -3.16 4.76 5.92
C GLN A 312 -3.36 5.74 7.08
N ILE A 313 -4.39 5.49 7.87
CA ILE A 313 -4.63 6.10 9.17
C ILE A 313 -4.62 5.01 10.24
N VAL A 314 -4.07 5.33 11.40
CA VAL A 314 -4.30 4.58 12.64
C VAL A 314 -5.04 5.49 13.60
N ASP A 315 -6.28 5.13 13.91
CA ASP A 315 -7.16 5.83 14.86
C ASP A 315 -7.25 5.04 16.15
N GLU A 316 -6.99 5.71 17.27
CA GLU A 316 -7.18 5.20 18.62
C GLU A 316 -8.36 5.93 19.24
N PHE A 317 -9.33 5.19 19.76
CA PHE A 317 -10.53 5.75 20.36
C PHE A 317 -11.07 4.85 21.46
N ILE A 318 -11.83 5.42 22.39
CA ILE A 318 -12.59 4.63 23.36
C ILE A 318 -14.01 4.49 22.84
N MET A 319 -14.48 3.25 22.75
CA MET A 319 -15.89 2.96 22.54
C MET A 319 -16.55 2.63 23.86
N SER A 320 -17.73 3.22 24.11
CA SER A 320 -18.58 2.84 25.22
C SER A 320 -20.04 2.67 24.82
N PHE A 321 -20.74 1.77 25.49
CA PHE A 321 -22.15 1.45 25.26
C PHE A 321 -22.74 0.63 26.41
N THR A 322 -24.06 0.58 26.52
CA THR A 322 -24.76 -0.41 27.34
C THR A 322 -25.27 -1.54 26.45
N HIS A 323 -24.96 -2.81 26.78
CA HIS A 323 -25.35 -3.98 25.98
C HIS A 323 -26.85 -4.29 26.09
N THR A 324 -27.67 -3.44 25.46
CA THR A 324 -29.14 -3.44 25.48
C THR A 324 -29.78 -4.13 24.28
N SER A 325 -29.02 -4.29 23.19
CA SER A 325 -29.39 -4.98 21.96
C SER A 325 -28.29 -5.96 21.54
N ALA A 326 -28.60 -6.89 20.64
CA ALA A 326 -27.57 -7.73 20.03
C ALA A 326 -26.58 -6.87 19.23
N ILE A 327 -25.29 -7.22 19.28
CA ILE A 327 -24.21 -6.52 18.59
C ILE A 327 -23.39 -7.57 17.82
N ASP A 328 -23.94 -8.06 16.71
CA ASP A 328 -23.41 -9.24 15.99
C ASP A 328 -21.93 -9.12 15.62
N TRP A 329 -21.46 -7.92 15.32
CA TRP A 329 -20.08 -7.68 14.91
C TRP A 329 -19.07 -7.80 16.06
N MET A 330 -19.45 -7.46 17.30
CA MET A 330 -18.58 -7.50 18.49
C MET A 330 -18.86 -8.68 19.42
N LEU A 331 -20.13 -9.07 19.55
CA LEU A 331 -20.64 -10.08 20.48
C LEU A 331 -21.55 -11.07 19.73
N PRO A 332 -21.04 -11.77 18.70
CA PRO A 332 -21.86 -12.69 17.91
C PRO A 332 -22.49 -13.77 18.80
N ASN A 333 -23.81 -13.94 18.67
CA ASN A 333 -24.62 -14.91 19.41
C ASN A 333 -24.71 -14.68 20.94
N VAL A 334 -24.41 -13.47 21.42
CA VAL A 334 -24.60 -13.11 22.83
C VAL A 334 -25.86 -12.27 22.99
N ALA A 335 -26.76 -12.71 23.88
CA ALA A 335 -27.96 -11.94 24.22
C ALA A 335 -27.61 -10.68 25.03
N PRO A 336 -28.41 -9.60 24.93
CA PRO A 336 -28.22 -8.38 25.73
C PRO A 336 -28.07 -8.68 27.21
N THR A 337 -26.97 -8.20 27.82
CA THR A 337 -26.67 -8.42 29.24
C THR A 337 -27.07 -7.24 30.12
N GLY A 338 -27.40 -6.09 29.52
CA GLY A 338 -27.71 -4.84 30.21
C GLY A 338 -26.51 -4.20 30.91
N ARG A 339 -25.29 -4.70 30.68
CA ARG A 339 -24.07 -4.19 31.31
C ARG A 339 -23.41 -3.11 30.45
N TYR A 340 -22.81 -2.14 31.12
CA TYR A 340 -22.01 -1.10 30.48
C TYR A 340 -20.64 -1.66 30.07
N VAL A 341 -20.18 -1.28 28.89
CA VAL A 341 -18.88 -1.61 28.32
C VAL A 341 -18.16 -0.31 27.98
N GLU A 342 -16.86 -0.26 28.28
CA GLU A 342 -15.93 0.79 27.89
C GLU A 342 -14.60 0.12 27.51
N ILE A 343 -14.15 0.31 26.27
CA ILE A 343 -13.03 -0.44 25.70
C ILE A 343 -12.19 0.44 24.77
N PRO A 344 -10.85 0.43 24.90
CA PRO A 344 -9.97 0.99 23.88
C PRO A 344 -10.10 0.22 22.56
N MET A 345 -10.14 0.96 21.46
CA MET A 345 -10.19 0.43 20.11
C MET A 345 -9.10 1.07 19.26
N LEU A 346 -8.63 0.29 18.29
CA LEU A 346 -7.68 0.73 17.26
C LEU A 346 -8.25 0.39 15.89
N GLY A 347 -8.41 1.39 15.03
CA GLY A 347 -8.73 1.23 13.62
C GLY A 347 -7.48 1.45 12.77
N VAL A 348 -7.12 0.49 11.91
CA VAL A 348 -6.13 0.68 10.84
C VAL A 348 -6.87 0.78 9.51
N ILE A 349 -6.96 2.00 8.98
CA ILE A 349 -7.70 2.32 7.76
C ILE A 349 -6.71 2.52 6.63
N LYS A 350 -6.79 1.71 5.58
CA LYS A 350 -5.95 1.83 4.39
C LYS A 350 -6.70 2.52 3.26
N PHE A 351 -5.98 3.35 2.53
CA PHE A 351 -6.44 4.04 1.34
C PHE A 351 -5.66 3.60 0.10
N ARG A 352 -6.29 3.77 -1.05
CA ARG A 352 -5.67 3.81 -2.37
C ARG A 352 -6.24 5.02 -3.08
N GLY A 353 -5.38 5.98 -3.39
CA GLY A 353 -5.83 7.29 -3.84
C GLY A 353 -6.73 7.97 -2.81
N ASP A 354 -7.93 8.36 -3.24
CA ASP A 354 -8.98 8.99 -2.44
C ASP A 354 -10.04 8.01 -1.90
N LYS A 355 -9.83 6.70 -2.08
CA LYS A 355 -10.78 5.65 -1.68
C LYS A 355 -10.25 4.78 -0.55
N LEU A 356 -11.16 4.33 0.31
CA LEU A 356 -10.86 3.36 1.36
C LEU A 356 -10.76 1.95 0.77
N CYS A 357 -9.66 1.26 1.09
CA CYS A 357 -9.43 -0.13 0.71
C CYS A 357 -9.95 -1.08 1.76
N HIS A 358 -9.48 -0.90 2.99
CA HIS A 358 -9.87 -1.76 4.08
C HIS A 358 -9.74 -1.11 5.44
N GLU A 359 -10.48 -1.69 6.39
CA GLU A 359 -10.44 -1.36 7.80
C GLU A 359 -10.12 -2.61 8.59
N HIS A 360 -9.08 -2.53 9.43
CA HIS A 360 -8.83 -3.53 10.47
C HIS A 360 -9.12 -2.90 11.83
N ILE A 361 -10.14 -3.41 12.51
CA ILE A 361 -10.60 -2.85 13.78
C ILE A 361 -10.23 -3.84 14.89
N TYR A 362 -9.47 -3.36 15.86
CA TYR A 362 -8.92 -4.12 16.98
C TYR A 362 -9.52 -3.64 18.30
N TRP A 363 -9.70 -4.57 19.22
CA TRP A 363 -9.95 -4.33 20.64
C TRP A 363 -9.58 -5.61 21.40
N ASP A 364 -9.53 -5.54 22.73
CA ASP A 364 -9.37 -6.74 23.56
C ASP A 364 -10.73 -7.39 23.86
N GLN A 365 -11.03 -8.50 23.20
CA GLN A 365 -12.28 -9.23 23.41
C GLN A 365 -12.39 -9.80 24.83
N ALA A 366 -11.27 -10.18 25.47
CA ALA A 366 -11.31 -10.72 26.82
C ALA A 366 -11.80 -9.65 27.81
N SER A 367 -11.31 -8.41 27.69
CA SER A 367 -11.80 -7.27 28.47
C SER A 367 -13.29 -6.99 28.25
N VAL A 368 -13.81 -7.11 27.02
CA VAL A 368 -15.24 -6.98 26.75
C VAL A 368 -16.03 -8.10 27.44
N LEU A 369 -15.59 -9.35 27.32
CA LEU A 369 -16.25 -10.52 27.93
C LEU A 369 -16.30 -10.44 29.46
N VAL A 370 -15.25 -9.91 30.10
CA VAL A 370 -15.23 -9.63 31.55
C VAL A 370 -16.32 -8.62 31.90
N GLN A 371 -16.39 -7.50 31.18
CA GLN A 371 -17.35 -6.43 31.45
C GLN A 371 -18.81 -6.92 31.32
N ILE A 372 -19.09 -7.75 30.31
CA ILE A 372 -20.44 -8.31 30.13
C ILE A 372 -20.74 -9.55 30.99
N GLY A 373 -19.76 -10.05 31.74
CA GLY A 373 -19.94 -11.15 32.71
C GLY A 373 -19.87 -12.56 32.13
N LEU A 374 -19.29 -12.73 30.95
CA LEU A 374 -19.07 -14.04 30.33
C LEU A 374 -17.67 -14.61 30.60
N LEU A 375 -16.74 -13.78 31.07
CA LEU A 375 -15.42 -14.21 31.52
C LEU A 375 -15.19 -13.79 32.97
N ASP A 376 -14.88 -14.76 33.84
CA ASP A 376 -14.41 -14.48 35.20
C ASP A 376 -12.92 -14.11 35.14
N PRO A 377 -12.51 -12.89 35.52
CA PRO A 377 -11.11 -12.47 35.46
C PRO A 377 -10.22 -13.13 36.53
N THR A 378 -10.81 -13.86 37.49
CA THR A 378 -10.07 -14.44 38.61
C THR A 378 -8.97 -15.40 38.13
N GLY A 379 -7.72 -15.06 38.43
CA GLY A 379 -6.55 -15.86 38.05
C GLY A 379 -6.12 -15.72 36.59
N LEU A 380 -6.75 -14.84 35.81
CA LEU A 380 -6.39 -14.54 34.43
C LEU A 380 -5.65 -13.20 34.32
N PRO A 381 -4.71 -13.04 33.37
CA PRO A 381 -4.03 -11.77 33.12
C PRO A 381 -4.90 -10.83 32.27
N VAL A 382 -6.11 -10.54 32.74
CA VAL A 382 -7.12 -9.74 32.02
C VAL A 382 -7.69 -8.66 32.93
N VAL A 383 -8.06 -7.52 32.36
CA VAL A 383 -8.77 -6.43 33.04
C VAL A 383 -10.12 -6.19 32.36
N GLY A 384 -10.99 -5.36 32.92
CA GLY A 384 -12.22 -4.92 32.28
C GLY A 384 -12.10 -3.47 31.80
N ALA A 385 -13.04 -2.63 32.26
CA ALA A 385 -13.08 -1.21 31.92
C ALA A 385 -11.85 -0.42 32.44
N GLU A 386 -11.06 -1.00 33.34
CA GLU A 386 -9.82 -0.41 33.84
C GLU A 386 -8.83 -0.11 32.71
N ALA A 387 -8.83 -0.89 31.62
CA ALA A 387 -7.98 -0.63 30.46
C ALA A 387 -8.28 0.74 29.84
N ALA A 388 -9.55 1.07 29.61
CA ALA A 388 -9.97 2.37 29.06
C ALA A 388 -9.64 3.52 30.01
N LYS A 389 -9.87 3.32 31.32
CA LYS A 389 -9.55 4.35 32.32
C LYS A 389 -8.06 4.62 32.39
N LYS A 390 -7.22 3.57 32.36
CA LYS A 390 -5.75 3.71 32.38
C LYS A 390 -5.21 4.39 31.14
N LEU A 391 -5.87 4.24 29.99
CA LEU A 391 -5.52 4.97 28.77
C LEU A 391 -5.73 6.49 28.91
N LEU A 392 -6.76 6.91 29.66
CA LEU A 392 -7.09 8.33 29.89
C LEU A 392 -6.37 8.96 31.08
N ASP A 393 -5.95 8.15 32.06
CA ASP A 393 -5.36 8.61 33.31
C ASP A 393 -4.10 7.79 33.64
N GLU A 394 -2.94 8.39 33.38
CA GLU A 394 -1.65 7.78 33.65
C GLU A 394 -1.38 7.58 35.15
N GLN A 395 -2.14 8.23 36.04
CA GLN A 395 -1.97 8.12 37.50
C GLN A 395 -2.53 6.82 38.07
N LEU A 396 -3.39 6.11 37.34
CA LEU A 396 -3.92 4.83 37.78
C LEU A 396 -2.79 3.79 37.96
N PRO A 397 -2.85 2.90 38.96
CA PRO A 397 -1.75 1.97 39.23
C PRO A 397 -1.45 1.03 38.04
N SER A 398 -0.16 0.89 37.70
CA SER A 398 0.33 -0.16 36.78
C SER A 398 0.72 -1.42 37.56
N ASN A 399 0.90 -2.53 36.84
CA ASN A 399 1.51 -3.77 37.34
C ASN A 399 0.71 -4.53 38.42
N THR A 400 -0.57 -4.21 38.61
CA THR A 400 -1.43 -4.88 39.60
C THR A 400 -1.63 -6.38 39.32
N LEU A 401 -1.52 -6.80 38.06
CA LEU A 401 -1.58 -8.21 37.64
C LEU A 401 -0.21 -8.93 37.74
N MET A 402 0.89 -8.22 37.97
CA MET A 402 2.22 -8.80 38.08
C MET A 402 2.56 -9.06 39.55
N HIS A 403 2.29 -10.27 40.05
CA HIS A 403 2.59 -10.61 41.45
C HIS A 403 4.07 -10.44 41.83
N SER A 404 4.99 -10.57 40.88
CA SER A 404 6.42 -10.36 41.09
C SER A 404 6.83 -8.89 41.16
N TRP A 405 5.96 -7.94 40.81
CA TRP A 405 6.28 -6.50 40.79
C TRP A 405 6.69 -5.97 42.17
N THR A 406 6.05 -6.46 43.23
CA THR A 406 6.41 -6.07 44.61
C THR A 406 7.77 -6.63 45.02
N ALA A 407 8.21 -7.75 44.45
CA ALA A 407 9.47 -8.38 44.79
C ALA A 407 10.69 -7.59 44.29
N SER A 408 10.54 -6.76 43.26
CA SER A 408 11.61 -5.89 42.74
C SER A 408 11.77 -4.57 43.52
N ALA A 409 10.96 -4.30 44.55
CA ALA A 409 11.06 -3.07 45.31
C ALA A 409 12.39 -3.00 46.08
N GLY A 410 13.25 -2.04 45.72
CA GLY A 410 14.53 -1.78 46.39
C GLY A 410 15.69 -2.70 46.02
N GLN A 411 15.56 -3.48 44.93
CA GLN A 411 16.67 -4.26 44.35
C GLN A 411 17.54 -3.42 43.42
#